data_AF-A0A947B6C3-F1
#
_entry.id   AF-A0A947B6C3-F1
#
_cell.length_a   1.000
_cell.length_b   1.000
_cell.length_c   1.000
_cell.angle_alpha   90.00
_cell.angle_beta   90.00
_cell.angle_gamma   90.00
#
_symmetry.space_group_name_H-M   'P 1'
#
loop_
_entity.id
_entity.type
_entity.pdbx_description
1 polymer ?
#
loop_
_entity_poly.entity_id
_entity_poly.type
_entity_poly.pdbx_seq_one_letter_code
_entity_poly.pdbx_strand_id
1 'polypeptide(L)' 'MLAFEENPQQVEQADWVVGIPSHNNADSITHPTVQAAQGLLDHFGDKNSVVINCDNHSEDGTKEAFLTAPGEV' A
#
# COMPACT_ATOMS: atom_id res chain seq x y z
N MET A 1 6.16 -18.57 10.31
CA MET A 1 5.00 -17.72 9.93
C MET A 1 5.06 -17.59 8.42
N LEU A 2 3.99 -17.95 7.69
CA LEU A 2 3.99 -17.98 6.21
C LEU A 2 3.73 -16.58 5.60
N ALA A 3 3.05 -15.71 6.34
CA ALA A 3 2.84 -14.30 6.02
C ALA A 3 2.55 -13.52 7.33
N PHE A 4 2.86 -12.23 7.33
CA PHE A 4 2.53 -11.27 8.39
C PHE A 4 1.67 -10.17 7.78
N GLU A 5 0.62 -9.75 8.49
CA GLU A 5 -0.29 -8.68 8.07
C GLU A 5 -0.23 -7.52 9.08
N GLU A 6 -0.05 -6.31 8.56
CA GLU A 6 -0.18 -5.07 9.32
C GLU A 6 -1.31 -4.24 8.69
N ASN A 7 -2.49 -4.28 9.32
CA ASN A 7 -3.72 -3.66 8.84
C ASN A 7 -4.32 -2.77 9.94
N PRO A 8 -3.74 -1.59 10.19
CA PRO A 8 -4.11 -0.75 11.33
C PRO A 8 -5.55 -0.22 11.25
N GLN A 9 -6.10 -0.07 10.03
CA GLN A 9 -7.48 0.38 9.81
C GLN A 9 -8.50 -0.77 9.84
N GLN A 10 -8.07 -2.02 10.06
CA GLN A 10 -8.92 -3.21 10.07
C GLN A 10 -9.79 -3.33 8.82
N VAL A 11 -9.22 -3.06 7.65
CA VAL A 11 -9.94 -3.19 6.39
C VAL A 11 -10.24 -4.66 6.12
N GLU A 12 -11.52 -5.01 6.02
CA GLU A 12 -11.97 -6.38 5.73
C GLU A 12 -12.47 -6.56 4.28
N GLN A 13 -12.85 -5.46 3.61
CA GLN A 13 -13.42 -5.48 2.26
C GLN A 13 -13.01 -4.23 1.47
N ALA A 14 -12.83 -4.39 0.16
CA ALA A 14 -12.66 -3.32 -0.80
C ALA A 14 -13.22 -3.76 -2.16
N ASP A 15 -13.73 -2.80 -2.94
CA ASP A 15 -14.14 -3.01 -4.32
C ASP A 15 -12.91 -3.20 -5.22
N TRP A 16 -11.83 -2.44 -4.94
CA TRP A 16 -10.56 -2.52 -5.65
C TRP A 16 -9.36 -2.66 -4.72
N VAL A 17 -8.40 -3.46 -5.16
CA VAL A 17 -7.12 -3.66 -4.47
C VAL A 17 -5.99 -3.46 -5.47
N VAL A 18 -5.02 -2.60 -5.11
CA VAL A 18 -3.75 -2.47 -5.82
C VAL A 18 -2.65 -3.09 -4.97
N GLY A 19 -2.08 -4.20 -5.43
CA GLY A 19 -0.93 -4.83 -4.78
C GLY A 19 0.39 -4.32 -5.36
N ILE A 20 1.29 -3.84 -4.51
CA ILE A 20 2.64 -3.41 -4.90
C ILE A 20 3.63 -4.46 -4.34
N PRO A 21 4.25 -5.30 -5.18
CA PRO A 21 5.32 -6.17 -4.72
C PRO A 21 6.58 -5.34 -4.42
N SER A 22 7.25 -5.63 -3.30
CA SER A 22 8.47 -4.91 -2.90
C SER A 22 9.49 -5.79 -2.18
N HIS A 23 10.76 -5.40 -2.27
CA HIS A 23 11.87 -5.96 -1.51
C HIS A 23 13.05 -4.99 -1.50
N ASN A 24 13.37 -4.45 -0.33
CA ASN A 24 14.39 -3.42 -0.13
C ASN A 24 14.20 -2.19 -1.05
N ASN A 25 13.01 -1.61 -0.99
CA ASN A 25 12.57 -0.48 -1.80
C ASN A 25 12.29 0.79 -0.97
N ALA A 26 12.85 0.95 0.23
CA ALA A 26 12.50 2.07 1.13
C ALA A 26 12.60 3.45 0.46
N ASP A 27 13.63 3.67 -0.36
CA ASP A 27 13.86 4.93 -1.08
C ASP A 27 12.86 5.20 -2.23
N SER A 28 12.07 4.19 -2.62
CA SER A 28 11.28 4.23 -3.86
C SER A 28 9.80 3.89 -3.68
N ILE A 29 9.43 3.13 -2.65
CA ILE A 29 8.07 2.58 -2.45
C ILE A 29 6.99 3.66 -2.27
N THR A 30 7.36 4.82 -1.73
CA THR A 30 6.43 5.95 -1.55
C THR A 30 5.85 6.43 -2.88
N HIS A 31 6.67 6.53 -3.93
CA HIS A 31 6.20 7.05 -5.22
C HIS A 31 5.08 6.20 -5.86
N PRO A 32 5.23 4.88 -6.10
CA PRO A 32 4.16 4.06 -6.66
C PRO A 32 2.95 3.97 -5.74
N THR A 33 3.14 4.03 -4.41
CA THR A 33 2.02 4.05 -3.44
C THR A 33 1.12 5.28 -3.66
N VAL A 34 1.74 6.47 -3.73
CA VAL A 34 1.02 7.73 -3.98
C VAL A 34 0.36 7.73 -5.36
N GLN A 35 1.06 7.26 -6.39
CA GLN A 35 0.49 7.20 -7.74
C GLN A 35 -0.70 6.25 -7.84
N ALA A 36 -0.63 5.09 -7.18
CA ALA A 36 -1.73 4.14 -7.11
C ALA A 36 -2.94 4.75 -6.39
N ALA A 37 -2.72 5.39 -5.23
CA ALA A 37 -3.78 6.07 -4.49
C ALA A 37 -4.45 7.17 -5.33
N GLN A 38 -3.67 8.03 -6.00
CA GLN A 38 -4.20 9.08 -6.86
C GLN A 38 -5.02 8.51 -8.02
N GLY A 39 -4.52 7.47 -8.69
CA GLY A 39 -5.24 6.84 -9.79
C GLY A 39 -6.57 6.21 -9.36
N LEU A 40 -6.63 5.66 -8.14
CA LEU A 40 -7.89 5.17 -7.56
C LEU A 40 -8.88 6.31 -7.32
N LEU A 41 -8.43 7.45 -6.79
CA LEU A 41 -9.29 8.61 -6.58
C LEU A 41 -9.79 9.20 -7.90
N ASP A 42 -8.91 9.37 -8.88
CA ASP A 42 -9.23 10.03 -10.17
C ASP A 42 -10.21 9.23 -11.02
N HIS A 43 -10.16 7.90 -10.94
CA HIS A 43 -10.92 7.02 -11.85
C HIS A 43 -11.99 6.18 -11.15
N PHE A 44 -11.88 5.97 -9.85
CA PHE A 44 -12.74 5.08 -9.07
C PHE A 44 -13.14 5.70 -7.72
N GLY A 45 -13.20 7.03 -7.61
CA GLY A 45 -13.54 7.73 -6.37
C GLY A 45 -14.93 7.40 -5.78
N ASP A 46 -15.79 6.69 -6.51
CA ASP A 46 -17.07 6.16 -6.01
C ASP A 46 -16.96 4.73 -5.41
N LYS A 47 -15.74 4.16 -5.35
CA LYS A 47 -15.46 2.79 -4.90
C LYS A 47 -14.56 2.79 -3.66
N ASN A 48 -14.83 1.86 -2.74
CA ASN A 48 -13.91 1.60 -1.64
C ASN A 48 -12.68 0.89 -2.18
N SER A 49 -11.50 1.49 -2.02
CA SER A 49 -10.27 0.98 -2.64
C SER A 49 -9.13 0.97 -1.63
N VAL A 50 -8.21 0.01 -1.77
CA VAL A 50 -6.99 -0.06 -0.94
C VAL A 50 -5.74 -0.34 -1.76
N VAL A 51 -4.62 0.20 -1.28
CA VAL A 51 -3.28 -0.15 -1.76
C VAL A 51 -2.63 -1.05 -0.70
N ILE A 52 -2.04 -2.16 -1.13
CA ILE A 52 -1.38 -3.14 -0.26
C ILE A 52 0.07 -3.28 -0.69
N ASN A 53 1.00 -3.15 0.25
CA ASN A 53 2.39 -3.52 0.05
C ASN A 53 2.58 -5.03 0.29
N CYS A 54 3.02 -5.74 -0.75
CA CYS A 54 3.39 -7.15 -0.69
C CYS A 54 4.91 -7.25 -0.52
N ASP A 55 5.37 -7.03 0.72
CA ASP A 55 6.79 -6.96 1.07
C ASP A 55 7.41 -8.34 1.33
N ASN A 56 8.57 -8.62 0.73
CA ASN A 56 9.30 -9.87 0.92
C ASN A 56 10.31 -9.80 2.09
N HIS A 57 9.87 -9.34 3.26
CA HIS A 57 10.70 -9.23 4.47
C HIS A 57 11.90 -8.28 4.30
N SER A 58 11.64 -7.09 3.78
CA SER A 58 12.63 -6.03 3.65
C SER A 58 13.17 -5.60 5.02
N GLU A 59 14.48 -5.39 5.10
CA GLU A 59 15.17 -4.95 6.33
C GLU A 59 15.54 -3.46 6.30
N ASP A 60 15.26 -2.78 5.18
CA ASP A 60 15.69 -1.41 4.90
C ASP A 60 14.68 -0.32 5.29
N GLY A 61 13.55 -0.70 5.88
CA GLY A 61 12.48 0.24 6.23
C GLY A 61 11.39 0.41 5.16
N THR A 62 11.34 -0.46 4.14
CA THR A 62 10.31 -0.41 3.08
C THR A 62 8.88 -0.38 3.65
N LYS A 63 8.61 -1.16 4.70
CA LYS A 63 7.30 -1.22 5.34
C LYS A 63 6.92 0.13 5.95
N GLU A 64 7.82 0.75 6.71
CA GLU A 64 7.62 2.05 7.35
C GLU A 64 7.44 3.16 6.30
N ALA A 65 8.25 3.14 5.23
CA ALA A 65 8.13 4.07 4.11
C ALA A 65 6.79 3.94 3.36
N PHE A 66 6.25 2.73 3.26
CA PHE A 66 4.91 2.48 2.73
C PHE A 66 3.81 3.02 3.66
N LEU A 67 3.84 2.64 4.94
CA LEU A 67 2.80 3.02 5.92
C LEU A 67 2.75 4.53 6.21
N THR A 68 3.86 5.24 5.97
CA THR A 68 3.95 6.70 6.13
C THR A 68 3.77 7.47 4.82
N ALA A 69 3.54 6.77 3.71
CA ALA A 69 3.29 7.41 2.42
C ALA A 69 2.01 8.27 2.51
N PRO A 70 2.01 9.50 1.96
CA PRO A 70 0.83 10.35 1.97
C PRO A 70 -0.28 9.74 1.10
N GLY A 71 -1.51 9.78 1.58
CA GLY A 71 -2.71 9.36 0.86
C GLY A 71 -3.96 9.94 1.52
N GLU A 72 -5.04 10.06 0.77
CA GLU A 72 -6.35 10.39 1.35
C GLU A 72 -6.91 9.16 2.08
N VAL A 73 -7.58 9.38 3.21
CA VAL A 73 -8.20 8.36 4.08
C VAL A 73 -9.71 8.40 3.94
#